data_AF-A0A922YT02-F1
#
_entry.id   AF-A0A922YT02-F1
#
_cell.length_a   1.000
_cell.length_b   1.000
_cell.length_c   1.000
_cell.angle_alpha   90.00
_cell.angle_beta   90.00
_cell.angle_gamma   90.00
#
_symmetry.space_group_name_H-M   'P 1'
#
loop_
_entity.id
_entity.type
_entity.pdbx_description
1 polymer ?
#
loop_
_entity_poly.entity_id
_entity_poly.type
_entity_poly.pdbx_seq_one_letter_code
_entity_poly.pdbx_strand_id
1 'polypeptide(L)'
;MSAAQKAQSPGGAGQSADQITEDHIVGEHPETGKREATLLAQFALRGHAVHRLADGGFLVCRHGYAKHCPDLAALAGFARQTGVSQ
;
A
#
# COMPACT_ATOMS: atom_id res chain seq x y z
N MET A 1 13.48 -36.13 41.57
CA MET A 1 12.43 -35.63 40.64
C MET A 1 13.04 -34.45 39.90
N SER A 2 13.38 -34.62 38.62
CA SER A 2 14.14 -33.62 37.82
C SER A 2 13.17 -32.59 37.21
N ALA A 3 13.47 -31.30 37.36
CA ALA A 3 12.59 -30.20 36.96
C ALA A 3 12.55 -30.01 35.43
N ALA A 4 11.39 -29.64 34.90
CA ALA A 4 11.16 -29.40 33.48
C ALA A 4 11.92 -28.17 32.96
N GLN A 5 12.74 -28.36 31.94
CA GLN A 5 13.48 -27.32 31.22
C GLN A 5 12.51 -26.51 30.35
N LYS A 6 12.27 -25.23 30.68
CA LYS A 6 11.51 -24.32 29.81
C LYS A 6 12.38 -23.92 28.61
N ALA A 7 11.82 -24.04 27.40
CA ALA A 7 12.40 -23.47 26.19
C ALA A 7 12.22 -21.95 26.21
N GLN A 8 13.31 -21.20 26.13
CA GLN A 8 13.29 -19.74 26.01
C GLN A 8 13.25 -19.37 24.53
N SER A 9 12.08 -19.01 24.02
CA SER A 9 11.92 -18.46 22.67
C SER A 9 12.39 -17.00 22.66
N PRO A 10 13.16 -16.53 21.66
CA PRO A 10 13.49 -15.12 21.56
C PRO A 10 12.20 -14.33 21.38
N GLY A 11 11.95 -13.40 22.31
CA GLY A 11 10.80 -12.51 22.25
C GLY A 11 10.82 -11.75 20.93
N GLY A 12 9.73 -11.88 20.17
CA GLY A 12 9.53 -11.09 18.96
C GLY A 12 9.56 -9.62 19.35
N ALA A 13 10.61 -8.91 18.96
CA ALA A 13 10.64 -7.46 19.03
C ALA A 13 9.44 -6.95 18.25
N GLY A 14 8.48 -6.35 18.96
CA GLY A 14 7.28 -5.78 18.37
C GLY A 14 7.67 -4.78 17.30
N GLN A 15 7.27 -5.03 16.07
CA GLN A 15 7.31 -4.01 15.04
C GLN A 15 6.22 -2.99 15.41
N SER A 16 6.62 -1.80 15.86
CA SER A 16 5.69 -0.67 16.01
C SER A 16 5.10 -0.33 14.64
N ALA A 17 3.84 -0.72 14.43
CA ALA A 17 3.03 -0.24 13.32
C ALA A 17 2.49 1.16 13.68
N ASP A 18 3.36 2.17 13.69
CA ASP A 18 2.98 3.57 14.00
C ASP A 18 2.89 4.44 12.73
N GLN A 19 2.43 3.86 11.62
CA GLN A 19 2.04 4.64 10.44
C GLN A 19 0.71 4.11 9.91
N ILE A 20 -0.37 4.54 10.58
CA ILE A 20 -1.72 4.46 10.03
C ILE A 20 -1.77 5.52 8.92
N THR A 21 -1.62 5.11 7.67
CA THR A 21 -2.02 5.94 6.53
C THR A 21 -3.53 5.85 6.46
N GLU A 22 -4.23 6.84 7.02
CA GLU A 22 -5.67 6.99 6.90
C GLU A 22 -6.02 7.16 5.40
N ASP A 23 -6.38 6.07 4.73
CA ASP A 23 -6.95 6.15 3.37
C ASP A 23 -8.41 6.55 3.52
N HIS A 24 -8.72 7.84 3.34
CA HIS A 24 -10.10 8.30 3.33
C HIS A 24 -10.89 7.54 2.23
N ILE A 25 -11.69 6.57 2.68
CA ILE A 25 -12.44 5.61 1.84
C ILE A 25 -13.53 6.32 0.99
N VAL A 26 -13.92 7.54 1.33
CA VAL A 26 -14.95 8.32 0.63
C VAL A 26 -14.48 9.76 0.39
N GLY A 27 -13.99 10.04 -0.83
CA GLY A 27 -13.63 11.39 -1.29
C GLY A 27 -14.76 12.09 -2.06
N GLU A 28 -14.98 13.37 -1.77
CA GLU A 28 -16.09 14.25 -2.19
C GLU A 28 -16.16 14.63 -3.70
N HIS A 29 -15.69 13.80 -4.64
CA HIS A 29 -15.89 14.03 -6.08
C HIS A 29 -16.29 12.74 -6.80
N PRO A 30 -17.57 12.58 -7.22
CA PRO A 30 -18.13 11.28 -7.58
C PRO A 30 -17.54 10.64 -8.84
N GLU A 31 -16.86 11.40 -9.71
CA GLU A 31 -16.35 10.88 -10.98
C GLU A 31 -14.83 10.68 -10.98
N THR A 32 -14.05 11.62 -10.42
CA THR A 32 -12.59 11.47 -10.28
C THR A 32 -12.24 10.43 -9.21
N GLY A 33 -12.98 10.41 -8.09
CA GLY A 33 -12.75 9.48 -6.98
C GLY A 33 -12.99 8.03 -7.35
N LYS A 34 -13.97 7.74 -8.22
CA LYS A 34 -14.23 6.36 -8.69
C LYS A 34 -13.06 5.79 -9.49
N ARG A 35 -12.50 6.59 -10.41
CA ARG A 35 -11.40 6.13 -11.28
C ARG A 35 -10.14 5.88 -10.47
N GLU A 36 -9.85 6.75 -9.52
CA GLU A 36 -8.74 6.60 -8.59
C GLU A 36 -8.92 5.38 -7.68
N ALA A 37 -10.08 5.25 -7.02
CA ALA A 37 -10.39 4.09 -6.18
C ALA A 37 -10.30 2.78 -6.96
N THR A 38 -10.75 2.76 -8.22
CA THR A 38 -10.62 1.60 -9.11
C THR A 38 -9.15 1.24 -9.35
N LEU A 39 -8.30 2.22 -9.63
CA LEU A 39 -6.86 1.99 -9.86
C LEU A 39 -6.17 1.50 -8.59
N LEU A 40 -6.43 2.13 -7.44
CA LEU A 40 -5.95 1.70 -6.13
C LEU A 40 -6.32 0.24 -5.85
N ALA A 41 -7.58 -0.12 -6.07
CA ALA A 41 -8.07 -1.49 -5.89
C ALA A 41 -7.34 -2.47 -6.83
N GLN A 42 -7.14 -2.12 -8.10
CA GLN A 42 -6.40 -2.97 -9.04
C GLN A 42 -4.94 -3.18 -8.61
N PHE A 43 -4.26 -2.13 -8.15
CA PHE A 43 -2.91 -2.25 -7.60
C PHE A 43 -2.88 -3.17 -6.37
N ALA A 44 -3.82 -3.00 -5.45
CA ALA A 44 -3.94 -3.84 -4.25
C ALA A 44 -4.16 -5.32 -4.61
N LEU A 45 -5.04 -5.61 -5.58
CA LEU A 45 -5.28 -6.98 -6.08
C LEU A 45 -4.03 -7.64 -6.67
N ARG A 46 -3.07 -6.84 -7.16
CA ARG A 46 -1.78 -7.30 -7.69
C ARG A 46 -0.65 -7.27 -6.67
N GLY A 47 -0.96 -6.98 -5.40
CA GLY A 47 0.00 -6.97 -4.29
C GLY A 47 0.90 -5.74 -4.27
N HIS A 48 0.46 -4.64 -4.87
CA HIS A 48 1.10 -3.34 -4.72
C HIS A 48 0.46 -2.58 -3.55
N ALA A 49 1.29 -1.96 -2.71
CA ALA A 49 0.85 -0.93 -1.78
C ALA A 49 0.90 0.42 -2.49
N VAL A 50 -0.13 1.24 -2.34
CA VAL A 50 -0.18 2.59 -2.91
C VAL A 50 -0.43 3.58 -1.79
N HIS A 51 0.41 4.61 -1.69
CA HIS A 51 0.30 5.67 -0.70
C HIS A 51 0.03 7.00 -1.39
N ARG A 52 -0.94 7.77 -0.89
CA ARG A 52 -1.15 9.16 -1.31
C ARG A 52 -0.14 10.06 -0.61
N LEU A 53 0.48 10.97 -1.36
CA LEU A 53 1.38 11.98 -0.82
C LEU A 53 0.64 13.31 -0.62
N ALA A 54 1.16 14.15 0.27
CA ALA A 54 0.57 15.45 0.61
C ALA A 54 0.56 16.46 -0.57
N ASP A 55 1.41 16.25 -1.57
CA ASP A 55 1.48 17.03 -2.81
C ASP A 55 0.44 16.57 -3.86
N GLY A 56 -0.37 15.55 -3.55
CA GLY A 56 -1.35 14.96 -4.48
C GLY A 56 -0.75 13.87 -5.38
N GLY A 57 0.50 13.49 -5.16
CA GLY A 57 1.14 12.36 -5.82
C GLY A 57 0.77 10.99 -5.21
N PHE A 58 1.25 9.94 -5.86
CA PHE A 58 1.11 8.55 -5.44
C PHE A 58 2.46 7.84 -5.38
N LEU A 59 2.70 7.07 -4.32
CA LEU A 59 3.85 6.19 -4.19
C LEU A 59 3.39 4.75 -4.30
N VAL A 60 3.80 4.04 -5.35
CA VAL A 60 3.49 2.62 -5.54
C VAL A 60 4.66 1.76 -5.11
N CYS A 61 4.44 0.88 -4.16
CA CYS A 61 5.44 0.02 -3.53
C CYS A 61 5.13 -1.47 -3.78
N ARG A 62 6.14 -2.27 -4.14
CA ARG A 62 6.05 -3.74 -4.21
C ARG A 62 7.42 -4.39 -4.05
N HIS A 63 7.52 -5.38 -3.17
CA HIS A 63 8.75 -6.18 -2.95
C HIS A 63 10.04 -5.34 -2.79
N GLY A 64 9.97 -4.22 -2.06
CA GLY A 64 11.12 -3.33 -1.86
C GLY A 64 11.40 -2.35 -3.01
N TYR A 65 10.64 -2.40 -4.11
CA TYR A 65 10.67 -1.38 -5.16
C TYR A 65 9.59 -0.32 -4.91
N ALA A 66 9.94 0.95 -5.09
CA ALA A 66 9.02 2.07 -4.98
C ALA A 66 9.07 2.94 -6.25
N LYS A 67 7.90 3.34 -6.75
CA LYS A 67 7.76 4.24 -7.90
C LYS A 67 6.90 5.43 -7.51
N HIS A 68 7.48 6.63 -7.59
CA HIS A 68 6.73 7.87 -7.46
C HIS A 68 5.97 8.18 -8.75
N CYS A 69 4.69 8.49 -8.62
CA CYS A 69 3.78 8.92 -9.67
C CYS A 69 3.20 10.29 -9.27
N PRO A 70 3.56 11.40 -9.95
CA PRO A 70 3.17 12.74 -9.51
C PRO A 70 1.67 13.03 -9.62
N ASP A 71 0.92 12.25 -10.41
CA ASP A 71 -0.50 12.47 -10.66
C ASP A 71 -1.21 11.15 -11.06
N LEU A 72 -2.54 11.21 -11.14
CA LEU A 72 -3.39 10.06 -11.47
C LEU A 72 -3.13 9.52 -12.89
N ALA A 73 -2.73 10.35 -13.85
CA ALA A 73 -2.40 9.90 -15.21
C ALA A 73 -1.07 9.15 -15.22
N ALA A 74 -0.07 9.59 -14.44
CA ALA A 74 1.16 8.85 -14.23
C ALA A 74 0.91 7.50 -13.55
N LEU A 75 0.02 7.45 -12.55
CA LEU A 75 -0.41 6.22 -11.89
C LEU A 75 -1.10 5.25 -12.87
N ALA A 76 -2.00 5.77 -13.71
CA ALA A 76 -2.67 4.98 -14.75
C ALA A 76 -1.70 4.48 -15.83
N GLY A 77 -0.72 5.29 -16.23
CA GLY A 77 0.33 4.89 -17.15
C GLY A 77 1.19 3.77 -16.58
N PHE A 78 1.55 3.88 -15.29
CA PHE A 78 2.26 2.83 -14.58
C PHE A 78 1.42 1.55 -14.48
N ALA A 79 0.13 1.65 -14.20
CA ALA A 79 -0.78 0.51 -14.15
C ALA A 79 -0.84 -0.27 -15.46
N ARG A 80 -0.81 0.43 -16.61
CA ARG A 80 -0.71 -0.21 -17.93
C ARG A 80 0.64 -0.88 -18.14
N GLN A 81 1.73 -0.21 -17.76
CA GLN A 81 3.09 -0.76 -17.88
C GLN A 81 3.28 -2.04 -17.06
N THR A 82 2.68 -2.11 -15.87
CA THR A 82 2.81 -3.26 -14.96
C THR A 82 1.73 -4.33 -15.14
N GLY A 83 0.79 -4.13 -16.08
CA GLY A 83 -0.33 -5.06 -16.32
C GLY A 83 -1.37 -5.10 -15.19
N VAL A 84 -1.45 -4.03 -14.40
CA VAL A 84 -2.44 -3.85 -13.33
C VAL A 84 -3.79 -3.42 -13.90
N SER A 85 -3.78 -2.50 -14.88
CA SER A 85 -4.97 -2.06 -15.61
C SER A 85 -4.83 -2.41 -17.09
N GLN A 86 -5.82 -3.12 -17.66
CA GLN A 86 -5.95 -3.42 -19.09
C GLN A 86 -6.85 -2.37 -19.75
#